data_AF-A0A1G8UWS2-F1
#
_entry.id   AF-A0A1G8UWS2-F1
#
_cell.length_a   1.000
_cell.length_b   1.000
_cell.length_c   1.000
_cell.angle_alpha   90.00
_cell.angle_beta   90.00
_cell.angle_gamma   90.00
#
_symmetry.space_group_name_H-M   'P 1'
#
loop_
_entity.id
_entity.type
_entity.pdbx_description
1 polymer ?
#
loop_
_entity_poly.entity_id
_entity_poly.type
_entity_poly.pdbx_seq_one_letter_code
_entity_poly.pdbx_strand_id
1 'polypeptide(L)'
;MADEPQITLLFATISEWAVAQGADQINRLPGPWTGETDEWTVKINGHPNKIDDVPPYGFLATHKTAFIGMAVGNAYGGCVIGPSENELIEHFRSRLPSPNHPRSDT
;
A
#
# COMPACT_ATOMS: atom_id res chain seq x y z
N MET A 1 -15.68 -8.24 -18.72
CA MET A 1 -14.52 -9.15 -18.58
C MET A 1 -13.94 -8.86 -17.21
N ALA A 2 -13.56 -9.87 -16.44
CA ALA A 2 -12.85 -9.61 -15.20
C ALA A 2 -11.44 -9.10 -15.56
N ASP A 3 -11.00 -8.04 -14.91
CA ASP A 3 -9.65 -7.51 -15.10
C ASP A 3 -8.61 -8.57 -14.71
N GLU A 4 -7.47 -8.58 -15.40
CA GLU A 4 -6.37 -9.46 -15.02
C GLU A 4 -5.89 -9.12 -13.60
N PRO A 5 -5.56 -10.12 -12.77
CA PRO A 5 -4.97 -9.88 -11.45
C PRO A 5 -3.68 -9.06 -11.57
N GLN A 6 -3.65 -7.93 -10.90
CA GLN A 6 -2.60 -6.93 -10.83
C GLN A 6 -2.10 -6.70 -9.39
N ILE A 7 -2.26 -7.68 -8.49
CA ILE A 7 -1.82 -7.58 -7.10
C ILE A 7 -0.34 -7.17 -6.93
N THR A 8 0.55 -7.65 -7.81
CA THR A 8 1.97 -7.25 -7.81
C THR A 8 2.14 -5.77 -8.19
N LEU A 9 1.32 -5.26 -9.13
CA LEU A 9 1.30 -3.85 -9.49
C LEU A 9 0.67 -2.99 -8.38
N LEU A 10 -0.35 -3.50 -7.70
CA LEU A 10 -0.91 -2.86 -6.51
C LEU A 10 0.14 -2.75 -5.40
N PHE A 11 0.91 -3.83 -5.14
CA PHE A 11 2.03 -3.79 -4.20
C PHE A 11 3.07 -2.73 -4.57
N ALA A 12 3.47 -2.67 -5.84
CA ALA A 12 4.42 -1.65 -6.32
C ALA A 12 3.87 -0.23 -6.12
N THR A 13 2.59 -0.01 -6.47
CA THR A 13 1.92 1.29 -6.35
C THR A 13 1.81 1.74 -4.89
N ILE A 14 1.41 0.84 -3.98
CA ILE A 14 1.34 1.13 -2.54
C ILE A 14 2.74 1.42 -1.98
N SER A 15 3.75 0.69 -2.44
CA SER A 15 5.14 0.92 -2.00
C SER A 15 5.64 2.29 -2.46
N GLU A 16 5.38 2.68 -3.70
CA GLU A 16 5.71 4.00 -4.23
C GLU A 16 5.00 5.11 -3.44
N TRP A 17 3.70 4.94 -3.20
CA TRP A 17 2.93 5.86 -2.37
C TRP A 17 3.51 5.99 -0.96
N ALA A 18 3.84 4.87 -0.31
CA ALA A 18 4.43 4.90 1.03
C ALA A 18 5.80 5.61 1.06
N VAL A 19 6.65 5.39 0.06
CA VAL A 19 7.93 6.10 -0.08
C VAL A 19 7.70 7.61 -0.24
N ALA A 20 6.70 8.01 -1.03
CA ALA A 20 6.32 9.42 -1.16
C ALA A 20 5.83 10.04 0.17
N GLN A 21 5.32 9.22 1.09
CA GLN A 21 4.93 9.60 2.45
C GLN A 21 6.08 9.46 3.49
N GLY A 22 7.31 9.15 3.07
CA GLY A 22 8.48 9.05 3.96
C GLY A 22 8.78 7.63 4.48
N ALA A 23 8.31 6.57 3.80
CA ALA A 23 8.62 5.19 4.16
C ALA A 23 9.92 4.63 3.52
N ASP A 24 10.88 5.48 3.13
CA ASP A 24 12.10 5.08 2.41
C ASP A 24 13.05 4.17 3.21
N GLN A 25 12.87 4.10 4.53
CA GLN A 25 13.65 3.25 5.45
C GLN A 25 12.79 2.27 6.24
N ILE A 26 11.74 1.74 5.62
CA ILE A 26 10.77 0.84 6.27
C ILE A 26 11.41 -0.40 6.94
N ASN A 27 12.51 -0.90 6.38
CA ASN A 27 13.27 -2.03 6.91
C ASN A 27 14.04 -1.71 8.22
N ARG A 28 14.13 -0.42 8.60
CA ARG A 28 14.78 0.01 9.86
C ARG A 28 13.81 0.26 10.99
N LEU A 29 12.50 0.25 10.71
CA LEU A 29 11.46 0.43 11.73
C LEU A 29 11.38 -0.82 12.62
N PRO A 30 11.06 -0.67 13.91
CA PRO A 30 10.89 -1.81 14.83
C PRO A 30 9.64 -2.66 14.54
N GLY A 31 8.79 -2.22 13.61
CA GLY A 31 7.57 -2.90 13.18
C GLY A 31 7.15 -2.41 11.79
N PRO A 32 5.90 -2.66 11.36
CA PRO A 32 5.43 -2.17 10.07
C PRO A 32 5.33 -0.64 10.06
N TRP A 33 5.63 -0.04 8.92
CA TRP A 33 5.24 1.34 8.68
C TRP A 33 3.73 1.40 8.54
N THR A 34 3.10 2.47 9.03
CA THR A 34 1.67 2.71 8.89
C THR A 34 1.46 4.08 8.24
N GLY A 35 0.59 4.13 7.24
CA GLY A 35 0.13 5.36 6.63
C GLY A 35 -1.35 5.27 6.29
N GLU A 36 -1.95 6.42 5.99
CA GLU A 36 -3.38 6.49 5.74
C GLU A 36 -3.70 7.38 4.54
N THR A 37 -4.77 7.00 3.85
CA THR A 37 -5.53 7.91 2.99
C THR A 37 -6.83 8.29 3.72
N ASP A 38 -7.68 9.08 3.08
CA ASP A 38 -9.04 9.33 3.51
C ASP A 38 -9.88 8.05 3.68
N GLU A 39 -9.64 7.01 2.87
CA GLU A 39 -10.45 5.79 2.86
C GLU A 39 -9.75 4.55 3.45
N TRP A 40 -8.42 4.48 3.35
CA TRP A 40 -7.64 3.28 3.69
C TRP A 40 -6.58 3.55 4.75
N THR A 41 -6.45 2.62 5.70
CA THR A 41 -5.25 2.49 6.53
C THR A 41 -4.38 1.40 5.92
N VAL A 42 -3.09 1.69 5.74
CA VAL A 42 -2.12 0.80 5.10
C VAL A 42 -0.98 0.54 6.06
N LYS A 43 -0.63 -0.73 6.24
CA LYS A 43 0.59 -1.17 6.89
C LYS A 43 1.50 -1.85 5.89
N ILE A 44 2.79 -1.57 5.92
CA ILE A 44 3.79 -2.27 5.11
C ILE A 44 4.87 -2.81 6.03
N ASN A 45 5.28 -4.06 5.78
CA ASN A 45 6.27 -4.77 6.56
C ASN A 45 7.55 -4.92 5.74
N GLY A 46 8.64 -4.28 6.18
CA GLY A 46 9.96 -4.39 5.57
C GLY A 46 10.79 -5.60 6.02
N HIS A 47 10.22 -6.53 6.77
CA HIS A 47 10.92 -7.61 7.47
C HIS A 47 10.56 -9.01 6.92
N PRO A 48 11.43 -10.02 7.14
CA PRO A 48 11.20 -11.39 6.67
C PRO A 48 10.15 -12.18 7.47
N ASN A 49 9.73 -11.67 8.62
CA ASN A 49 8.73 -12.32 9.48
C ASN A 49 7.41 -11.54 9.44
N LYS A 50 6.29 -12.22 9.67
CA LYS A 50 4.97 -11.58 9.82
C LYS A 50 4.95 -10.70 11.09
N ILE A 51 4.50 -9.46 10.98
CA ILE A 51 4.39 -8.49 12.10
C ILE A 51 3.02 -7.80 12.01
N ASP A 52 2.28 -7.73 13.12
CA ASP A 52 0.95 -7.10 13.22
C ASP A 52 -0.02 -7.45 12.08
N ASP A 53 -0.07 -8.74 11.77
CA ASP A 53 -0.86 -9.32 10.69
C ASP A 53 -0.43 -9.00 9.26
N VAL A 54 0.65 -8.23 9.08
CA VAL A 54 1.23 -7.90 7.78
C VAL A 54 2.20 -9.00 7.33
N PRO A 55 2.06 -9.56 6.11
CA PRO A 55 2.95 -10.60 5.61
C PRO A 55 4.41 -10.11 5.46
N PRO A 56 5.39 -11.03 5.41
CA PRO A 56 6.77 -10.68 5.10
C PRO A 56 6.90 -9.89 3.80
N TYR A 57 7.70 -8.82 3.84
CA TYR A 57 7.95 -7.95 2.68
C TYR A 57 6.67 -7.55 1.91
N GLY A 58 5.58 -7.30 2.63
CA GLY A 58 4.27 -7.10 2.05
C GLY A 58 3.48 -6.00 2.73
N PHE A 59 2.22 -5.87 2.34
CA PHE A 59 1.30 -4.86 2.85
C PHE A 59 -0.01 -5.47 3.32
N LEU A 60 -0.70 -4.72 4.17
CA LEU A 60 -2.09 -4.91 4.56
C LEU A 60 -2.78 -3.54 4.49
N ALA A 61 -3.77 -3.41 3.61
CA ALA A 61 -4.62 -2.25 3.51
C ALA A 61 -6.03 -2.62 3.99
N THR A 62 -6.61 -1.82 4.87
CA THR A 62 -7.96 -2.00 5.41
C THR A 62 -8.77 -0.73 5.21
N HIS A 63 -9.96 -0.85 4.64
CA HIS A 63 -10.88 0.26 4.47
C HIS A 63 -11.41 0.72 5.82
N LYS A 64 -11.45 2.02 6.07
CA LYS A 64 -11.74 2.60 7.38
C LYS A 64 -13.19 2.38 7.84
N THR A 65 -14.13 2.36 6.90
CA THR A 65 -15.58 2.31 7.20
C THR A 65 -16.34 1.16 6.55
N ALA A 66 -15.74 0.43 5.60
CA ALA A 66 -16.43 -0.61 4.86
C ALA A 66 -16.33 -1.93 5.64
N PHE A 67 -17.42 -2.70 5.66
CA PHE A 67 -17.48 -3.94 6.43
C PHE A 67 -16.47 -5.01 5.95
N ILE A 68 -16.11 -5.03 4.66
CA ILE A 68 -15.24 -6.06 4.04
C ILE A 68 -14.17 -5.51 3.09
N GLY A 69 -13.74 -4.25 3.25
CA GLY A 69 -12.69 -3.67 2.39
C GLY A 69 -11.29 -4.01 2.90
N MET A 70 -10.58 -4.89 2.20
CA MET A 70 -9.21 -5.30 2.57
C MET A 70 -8.38 -5.67 1.34
N ALA A 71 -7.10 -5.31 1.34
CA ALA A 71 -6.12 -5.83 0.40
C ALA A 71 -4.87 -6.28 1.15
N VAL A 72 -4.35 -7.46 0.82
CA VAL A 72 -3.12 -8.01 1.40
C VAL A 72 -2.27 -8.57 0.27
N GLY A 73 -0.98 -8.30 0.26
CA GLY A 73 -0.12 -8.84 -0.78
C GLY A 73 1.35 -8.47 -0.64
N ASN A 74 2.15 -9.05 -1.52
CA ASN A 74 3.55 -8.72 -1.73
C ASN A 74 3.91 -9.00 -3.21
N ALA A 75 5.21 -8.99 -3.53
CA ALA A 75 5.68 -9.26 -4.88
C ALA A 75 5.28 -10.65 -5.44
N TYR A 76 4.94 -11.61 -4.57
CA TYR A 76 4.61 -12.99 -4.95
C TYR A 76 3.10 -13.26 -5.08
N GLY A 77 2.24 -12.30 -4.75
CA GLY A 77 0.80 -12.45 -4.84
C GLY A 77 0.06 -11.87 -3.65
N GLY A 78 -1.24 -12.14 -3.59
CA GLY A 78 -2.11 -11.63 -2.54
C GLY A 78 -3.59 -11.77 -2.88
N CYS A 79 -4.41 -10.96 -2.23
CA CYS A 79 -5.85 -10.94 -2.39
C CYS A 79 -6.41 -9.54 -2.08
N VAL A 80 -7.47 -9.17 -2.81
CA VAL A 80 -8.31 -8.02 -2.49
C VAL A 80 -9.75 -8.50 -2.26
N ILE A 81 -10.38 -7.95 -1.23
CA ILE A 81 -11.79 -8.13 -0.88
C ILE A 81 -12.44 -6.75 -0.86
N GLY A 82 -13.57 -6.59 -1.55
CA GLY A 82 -14.24 -5.31 -1.72
C GLY A 82 -14.02 -4.75 -3.13
N PRO A 83 -13.22 -3.68 -3.30
CA PRO A 83 -12.94 -3.11 -4.62
C PRO A 83 -12.10 -4.04 -5.49
N SER A 84 -12.08 -3.75 -6.79
CA SER A 84 -11.11 -4.34 -7.71
C SER A 84 -9.68 -3.86 -7.42
N GLU A 85 -8.70 -4.65 -7.84
CA GLU A 85 -7.28 -4.27 -7.77
C GLU A 85 -6.98 -2.99 -8.55
N ASN A 86 -7.67 -2.77 -9.68
CA ASN A 86 -7.55 -1.56 -10.50
C ASN A 86 -8.02 -0.30 -9.77
N GLU A 87 -9.18 -0.35 -9.12
CA GLU A 87 -9.69 0.78 -8.33
C GLU A 87 -8.70 1.17 -7.21
N LEU A 88 -8.08 0.19 -6.54
CA LEU A 88 -7.05 0.47 -5.55
C LEU A 88 -5.78 1.05 -6.15
N ILE A 89 -5.33 0.55 -7.30
CA ILE A 89 -4.17 1.11 -8.01
C ILE A 89 -4.43 2.58 -8.36
N GLU A 90 -5.59 2.89 -8.94
CA GLU A 90 -5.98 4.27 -9.26
C GLU A 90 -6.09 5.16 -8.02
N HIS A 91 -6.66 4.61 -6.94
CA HIS A 91 -6.74 5.28 -5.63
C HIS A 91 -5.37 5.72 -5.12
N PHE A 92 -4.38 4.82 -5.08
CA PHE A 92 -3.06 5.18 -4.57
C PHE A 92 -2.26 6.04 -5.56
N ARG A 93 -2.39 5.82 -6.87
CA ARG A 93 -1.72 6.65 -7.90
C ARG A 93 -2.18 8.11 -7.87
N SER A 94 -3.47 8.35 -7.73
CA SER A 94 -4.02 9.72 -7.65
C SER A 94 -3.52 10.50 -6.43
N ARG A 95 -2.91 9.82 -5.45
CA ARG A 95 -2.34 10.39 -4.23
C ARG A 95 -0.81 10.46 -4.25
N LEU A 96 -0.17 10.14 -5.38
CA LEU A 96 1.25 10.39 -5.58
C LEU A 96 1.50 11.88 -5.85
N PRO A 97 2.61 12.46 -5.36
CA PRO A 97 2.98 13.82 -5.71
C PRO A 97 3.17 13.95 -7.22
N SER A 98 2.61 15.02 -7.80
CA SER A 98 2.82 15.32 -9.21
C SER A 98 4.31 15.56 -9.47
N PRO A 99 4.87 15.07 -10.59
CA PRO A 99 6.29 15.27 -10.94
C PRO A 99 6.75 16.74 -11.01
N ASN A 100 5.80 17.69 -11.04
CA ASN A 100 6.05 19.12 -11.27
C ASN A 100 6.02 19.99 -10.01
N HIS A 101 6.15 19.44 -8.81
CA HIS A 101 6.33 20.26 -7.60
C HIS A 101 7.77 20.15 -7.10
N PRO A 102 8.64 21.17 -7.29
CA PRO A 102 9.91 21.19 -6.61
C PRO A 102 9.64 21.18 -5.10
N ARG A 103 10.37 20.33 -4.37
CA ARG A 103 10.42 20.42 -2.91
C ARG A 103 10.86 21.84 -2.57
N SER A 104 9.97 22.66 -2.04
CA SER A 104 10.35 23.88 -1.36
C SER A 104 10.97 23.48 -0.03
N ASP A 105 12.28 23.30 -0.05
CA ASP A 105 13.07 23.24 1.16
C ASP A 105 12.89 24.57 1.89
N THR A 106 12.35 24.51 3.11
CA THR A 106 12.37 25.60 4.10
C THR A 106 13.08 25.09 5.34
#